data_AF-A0A4Q0ISM0-F1
#
_entry.id   AF-A0A4Q0ISM0-F1
#
_cell.length_a   1.000
_cell.length_b   1.000
_cell.length_c   1.000
_cell.angle_alpha   90.00
_cell.angle_beta   90.00
_cell.angle_gamma   90.00
#
_symmetry.space_group_name_H-M   'P 1'
#
loop_
_entity.id
_entity.type
_entity.pdbx_description
1 polymer ?
#
loop_
_entity_poly.entity_id
_entity_poly.type
_entity_poly.pdbx_seq_one_letter_code
_entity_poly.pdbx_strand_id
1 'polypeptide(L)'
;MKGMETLDIRDFMFRQPDFPRQSPTDRFYFDVASCLLEKYNDSVIGQELPEGTGKRFAMCLSGYFQDIIADAGIWRSFVDANRRMYGYSVPFQDDTDEYVDYELNAEDVRFLTWYVIAMSCEEKRQIYPHDEKIMELASCAFDYLESIYEEAPEPEGYNLARGLELNDPENKEAIYHFGSWLFLHCYLMTPAFGLTLTEIMSDPELMQSDDVTKLHNRMERSMMEDPTGPLAFFIPEWLQLILEGKLPSERVSDKGVHPYYEKFIVATGGKRIQYFKDYEEMNRFFIDSMGWDKNQEHLPVLKNDCDFVVLVNPRRGMLVARNAARCIADPDNPLYDRGYARRNAFDFLTVRGRCPADLVKFAFENHWLPDAVFPGTDDNSLVERNHDFIARCYLQQYYRD
;
A
#
# COMPACT_ATOMS: atom_id res chain seq x y z
N MET A 1 18.24 4.28 28.21
CA MET A 1 17.65 5.37 27.40
C MET A 1 18.20 5.20 25.99
N LYS A 2 17.35 4.99 24.98
CA LYS A 2 17.78 5.17 23.58
C LYS A 2 18.27 6.63 23.44
N GLY A 3 19.29 6.86 22.63
CA GLY A 3 19.70 8.24 22.30
C GLY A 3 18.54 8.95 21.62
N MET A 4 18.33 10.23 21.90
CA MET A 4 17.32 11.03 21.18
C MET A 4 17.75 11.15 19.73
N GLU A 5 16.86 10.73 18.82
CA GLU A 5 17.09 10.83 17.38
C GLU A 5 17.03 12.32 16.95
N THR A 6 17.90 12.72 16.03
CA THR A 6 17.96 14.09 15.48
C THR A 6 17.94 14.09 13.95
N LEU A 7 17.33 15.10 13.34
CA LEU A 7 17.34 15.30 11.87
C LEU A 7 18.62 16.02 11.41
N ASP A 8 19.12 15.64 10.23
CA ASP A 8 20.11 16.41 9.48
C ASP A 8 19.37 17.23 8.40
N ILE A 9 19.67 18.53 8.33
CA ILE A 9 19.11 19.40 7.30
C ILE A 9 19.48 18.95 5.89
N ARG A 10 20.63 18.29 5.70
CA ARG A 10 21.01 17.72 4.40
C ARG A 10 20.08 16.58 3.98
N ASP A 11 19.74 15.70 4.91
CA ASP A 11 18.79 14.60 4.68
C ASP A 11 17.39 15.15 4.39
N PHE A 12 17.00 16.23 5.07
CA PHE A 12 15.75 16.95 4.81
C PHE A 12 15.74 17.54 3.40
N MET A 13 16.78 18.30 3.04
CA MET A 13 16.89 18.96 1.74
C MET A 13 16.92 17.96 0.59
N PHE A 14 17.59 16.80 0.76
CA PHE A 14 17.64 15.78 -0.28
C PHE A 14 16.26 15.24 -0.70
N ARG A 15 15.25 15.38 0.16
CA ARG A 15 13.87 14.97 -0.15
C ARG A 15 13.01 16.08 -0.72
N GLN A 16 13.53 17.31 -0.79
CA GLN A 16 12.77 18.43 -1.33
C GLN A 16 12.69 18.36 -2.86
N PRO A 17 11.54 18.74 -3.45
CA PRO A 17 11.29 18.61 -4.88
C PRO A 17 12.23 19.42 -5.77
N ASP A 18 12.75 20.54 -5.28
CA ASP A 18 13.62 21.45 -6.02
C ASP A 18 15.12 21.26 -5.73
N PHE A 19 15.47 20.24 -4.92
CA PHE A 19 16.86 19.90 -4.61
C PHE A 19 17.70 19.79 -5.90
N PRO A 20 18.92 20.38 -5.97
CA PRO A 20 19.70 20.94 -4.87
C PRO A 20 19.48 22.43 -4.58
N ARG A 21 18.42 23.06 -5.13
CA ARG A 21 18.09 24.45 -4.78
C ARG A 21 17.66 24.53 -3.32
N GLN A 22 17.82 25.72 -2.75
CA GLN A 22 17.39 26.03 -1.40
C GLN A 22 16.57 27.31 -1.43
N SER A 23 15.52 27.34 -0.65
CA SER A 23 14.63 28.48 -0.44
C SER A 23 14.79 29.06 0.97
N PRO A 24 14.42 30.33 1.18
CA PRO A 24 14.32 30.89 2.53
C PRO A 24 13.32 30.15 3.44
N THR A 25 12.31 29.50 2.84
CA THR A 25 11.26 28.77 3.56
C THR A 25 11.69 27.39 4.03
N ASP A 26 12.74 26.79 3.45
CA ASP A 26 13.19 25.43 3.81
C ASP A 26 13.51 25.30 5.30
N ARG A 27 14.09 26.35 5.89
CA ARG A 27 14.46 26.33 7.30
C ARG A 27 13.23 26.17 8.20
N PHE A 28 12.15 26.85 7.87
CA PHE A 28 10.88 26.75 8.60
C PHE A 28 10.40 25.29 8.60
N TYR A 29 10.34 24.65 7.44
CA TYR A 29 9.84 23.28 7.33
C TYR A 29 10.80 22.22 7.89
N PHE A 30 12.11 22.48 7.88
CA PHE A 30 13.06 21.66 8.63
C PHE A 30 12.81 21.75 10.15
N ASP A 31 12.51 22.95 10.65
CA ASP A 31 12.18 23.15 12.07
C ASP A 31 10.83 22.47 12.41
N VAL A 32 9.84 22.49 11.49
CA VAL A 32 8.59 21.71 11.61
C VAL A 32 8.86 20.22 11.74
N ALA A 33 9.66 19.64 10.84
CA ALA A 33 10.05 18.23 10.91
C ALA A 33 10.79 17.91 12.23
N SER A 34 11.64 18.83 12.70
CA SER A 34 12.39 18.66 13.96
C SER A 34 11.45 18.63 15.17
N CYS A 35 10.48 19.54 15.25
CA CYS A 35 9.49 19.54 16.32
C CYS A 35 8.58 18.30 16.29
N LEU A 36 8.18 17.82 15.10
CA LEU A 36 7.43 16.56 14.96
C LEU A 36 8.24 15.36 15.45
N LEU A 37 9.56 15.33 15.19
CA LEU A 37 10.44 14.29 15.71
C LEU A 37 10.55 14.35 17.23
N GLU A 38 10.58 15.54 17.84
CA GLU A 38 10.55 15.69 19.30
C GLU A 38 9.25 15.11 19.88
N LYS A 39 8.08 15.43 19.30
CA LYS A 39 6.79 14.84 19.73
C LYS A 39 6.78 13.32 19.60
N TYR A 40 7.32 12.79 18.51
CA TYR A 40 7.49 11.37 18.33
C TYR A 40 8.36 10.76 19.44
N ASN A 41 9.52 11.37 19.71
CA ASN A 41 10.45 10.90 20.74
C ASN A 41 9.82 10.93 22.14
N ASP A 42 8.99 11.92 22.44
CA ASP A 42 8.32 12.03 23.75
C ASP A 42 7.11 11.07 23.89
N SER A 43 6.59 10.53 22.79
CA SER A 43 5.43 9.65 22.79
C SER A 43 5.73 8.23 23.28
N VAL A 44 4.72 7.55 23.84
CA VAL A 44 4.84 6.14 24.28
C VAL A 44 5.23 5.23 23.12
N ILE A 45 4.59 5.40 21.95
CA ILE A 45 4.89 4.56 20.79
C ILE A 45 6.30 4.80 20.24
N GLY A 46 6.80 6.04 20.26
CA GLY A 46 8.14 6.37 19.81
C GLY A 46 9.24 5.69 20.62
N GLN A 47 8.99 5.42 21.91
CA GLN A 47 9.91 4.66 22.77
C GLN A 47 9.95 3.16 22.43
N GLU A 48 8.85 2.61 21.90
CA GLU A 48 8.71 1.19 21.55
C GLU A 48 9.30 0.86 20.17
N LEU A 49 9.15 1.77 19.21
CA LEU A 49 9.52 1.56 17.81
C LEU A 49 11.04 1.62 17.56
N PRO A 50 11.54 0.98 16.48
CA PRO A 50 12.95 1.01 16.12
C PRO A 50 13.42 2.41 15.68
N GLU A 51 14.73 2.65 15.80
CA GLU A 51 15.40 3.88 15.35
C GLU A 51 15.15 4.11 13.84
N GLY A 52 15.10 5.38 13.41
CA GLY A 52 14.80 5.75 12.04
C GLY A 52 13.31 5.84 11.72
N THR A 53 12.42 5.28 12.55
CA THR A 53 10.97 5.40 12.34
C THR A 53 10.50 6.83 12.65
N GLY A 54 11.06 7.47 13.68
CA GLY A 54 10.77 8.85 14.04
C GLY A 54 11.12 9.84 12.93
N LYS A 55 12.31 9.70 12.32
CA LYS A 55 12.69 10.50 11.15
C LYS A 55 11.70 10.36 10.00
N ARG A 56 11.26 9.14 9.68
CA ARG A 56 10.28 8.91 8.61
C ARG A 56 8.94 9.55 8.93
N PHE A 57 8.47 9.42 10.18
CA PHE A 57 7.26 10.08 10.66
C PHE A 57 7.33 11.60 10.50
N ALA A 58 8.42 12.22 10.99
CA ALA A 58 8.65 13.66 10.89
C ALA A 58 8.66 14.15 9.44
N MET A 59 9.43 13.48 8.57
CA MET A 59 9.50 13.82 7.15
C MET A 59 8.16 13.62 6.42
N CYS A 60 7.38 12.63 6.86
CA CYS A 60 6.08 12.33 6.26
C CYS A 60 5.08 13.46 6.53
N LEU A 61 4.92 13.83 7.81
CA LEU A 61 4.00 14.88 8.22
C LEU A 61 4.47 16.28 7.79
N SER A 62 5.78 16.56 7.78
CA SER A 62 6.28 17.84 7.24
C SER A 62 6.03 17.95 5.72
N GLY A 63 6.17 16.84 4.98
CA GLY A 63 5.86 16.82 3.55
C GLY A 63 4.37 17.01 3.25
N TYR A 64 3.51 16.38 4.04
CA TYR A 64 2.06 16.63 4.00
C TYR A 64 1.73 18.10 4.27
N PHE A 65 2.32 18.68 5.31
CA PHE A 65 2.12 20.08 5.66
C PHE A 65 2.58 21.04 4.55
N GLN A 66 3.73 20.77 3.95
CA GLN A 66 4.21 21.52 2.78
C GLN A 66 3.26 21.40 1.57
N ASP A 67 2.71 20.21 1.32
CA ASP A 67 1.81 19.94 0.20
C ASP A 67 0.50 20.73 0.31
N ILE A 68 -0.15 20.72 1.48
CA ILE A 68 -1.40 21.46 1.68
C ILE A 68 -1.17 22.98 1.64
N ILE A 69 -0.10 23.50 2.27
CA ILE A 69 0.20 24.94 2.25
C ILE A 69 0.55 25.43 0.83
N ALA A 70 1.28 24.63 0.03
CA ALA A 70 1.64 24.99 -1.34
C ALA A 70 0.54 24.72 -2.38
N ASP A 71 -0.56 24.08 -1.96
CA ASP A 71 -1.54 23.44 -2.83
C ASP A 71 -0.87 22.62 -3.96
N ALA A 72 0.12 21.78 -3.60
CA ALA A 72 0.87 20.99 -4.58
C ALA A 72 0.05 19.84 -5.19
N GLY A 73 -1.12 19.54 -4.60
CA GLY A 73 -2.15 18.69 -5.17
C GLY A 73 -1.96 17.20 -4.95
N ILE A 74 -0.95 16.77 -4.18
CA ILE A 74 -0.69 15.35 -3.94
C ILE A 74 -1.76 14.80 -2.99
N TRP A 75 -1.98 15.46 -1.85
CA TRP A 75 -2.97 15.09 -0.85
C TRP A 75 -4.39 15.20 -1.40
N ARG A 76 -4.72 16.32 -2.04
CA ARG A 76 -6.00 16.53 -2.74
C ARG A 76 -6.32 15.38 -3.69
N SER A 77 -5.34 14.97 -4.50
CA SER A 77 -5.52 13.87 -5.45
C SER A 77 -5.79 12.54 -4.77
N PHE A 78 -5.13 12.28 -3.64
CA PHE A 78 -5.38 11.10 -2.82
C PHE A 78 -6.79 11.11 -2.21
N VAL A 79 -7.21 12.23 -1.62
CA VAL A 79 -8.57 12.39 -1.03
C VAL A 79 -9.64 12.19 -2.11
N ASP A 80 -9.50 12.85 -3.26
CA ASP A 80 -10.42 12.71 -4.39
C ASP A 80 -10.52 11.26 -4.89
N ALA A 81 -9.39 10.57 -4.97
CA ALA A 81 -9.37 9.18 -5.38
C ALA A 81 -10.10 8.29 -4.36
N ASN A 82 -9.85 8.45 -3.07
CA ASN A 82 -10.54 7.67 -2.04
C ASN A 82 -12.05 7.91 -2.05
N ARG A 83 -12.51 9.16 -2.20
CA ARG A 83 -13.94 9.46 -2.29
C ARG A 83 -14.60 8.77 -3.48
N ARG A 84 -13.94 8.81 -4.64
CA ARG A 84 -14.47 8.19 -5.87
C ARG A 84 -14.42 6.66 -5.81
N MET A 85 -13.42 6.08 -5.16
CA MET A 85 -13.24 4.62 -5.10
C MET A 85 -14.02 3.97 -3.95
N TYR A 86 -14.10 4.63 -2.80
CA TYR A 86 -14.55 4.02 -1.55
C TYR A 86 -15.61 4.85 -0.79
N GLY A 87 -15.84 6.10 -1.19
CA GLY A 87 -16.86 6.96 -0.58
C GLY A 87 -16.46 7.60 0.76
N TYR A 88 -15.19 7.52 1.16
CA TYR A 88 -14.63 8.24 2.31
C TYR A 88 -13.48 9.15 1.86
N SER A 89 -13.17 10.20 2.63
CA SER A 89 -12.04 11.10 2.32
C SER A 89 -10.71 10.44 2.58
N VAL A 90 -10.59 9.77 3.73
CA VAL A 90 -9.35 9.12 4.18
C VAL A 90 -9.65 7.74 4.75
N PRO A 91 -8.82 6.72 4.47
CA PRO A 91 -9.02 5.38 5.00
C PRO A 91 -9.09 5.34 6.52
N PHE A 92 -9.92 4.44 7.03
CA PHE A 92 -10.15 4.18 8.47
C PHE A 92 -10.84 5.29 9.27
N GLN A 93 -10.99 6.50 8.72
CA GLN A 93 -11.66 7.61 9.38
C GLN A 93 -13.07 7.80 8.81
N ASP A 94 -13.97 8.37 9.62
CA ASP A 94 -15.23 8.93 9.16
C ASP A 94 -15.08 10.44 9.01
N ASP A 95 -15.68 11.00 7.96
CA ASP A 95 -15.69 12.44 7.77
C ASP A 95 -16.52 13.09 8.89
N THR A 96 -15.92 14.03 9.62
CA THR A 96 -16.60 14.83 10.64
C THR A 96 -17.15 16.12 10.01
N ASP A 97 -18.08 16.79 10.71
CA ASP A 97 -18.58 18.11 10.29
C ASP A 97 -17.48 19.20 10.28
N GLU A 98 -16.33 18.91 10.92
CA GLU A 98 -15.16 19.78 11.00
C GLU A 98 -14.15 19.55 9.86
N TYR A 99 -14.33 18.51 9.04
CA TYR A 99 -13.42 18.21 7.94
C TYR A 99 -13.54 19.25 6.83
N VAL A 100 -12.43 19.94 6.54
CA VAL A 100 -12.34 20.93 5.46
C VAL A 100 -11.44 20.41 4.34
N ASP A 101 -12.01 20.34 3.15
CA ASP A 101 -11.32 19.84 1.96
C ASP A 101 -10.01 20.57 1.71
N TYR A 102 -8.93 19.78 1.59
CA TYR A 102 -7.59 20.22 1.20
C TYR A 102 -6.87 21.14 2.20
N GLU A 103 -7.44 21.29 3.39
CA GLU A 103 -6.84 21.99 4.53
C GLU A 103 -6.25 20.99 5.53
N LEU A 104 -5.72 21.48 6.66
CA LEU A 104 -5.24 20.64 7.75
C LEU A 104 -6.41 19.99 8.52
N ASN A 105 -6.53 18.66 8.48
CA ASN A 105 -7.52 17.91 9.27
C ASN A 105 -6.88 16.88 10.22
N ALA A 106 -7.56 16.59 11.33
CA ALA A 106 -7.09 15.60 12.31
C ALA A 106 -7.12 14.17 11.74
N GLU A 107 -8.12 13.86 10.91
CA GLU A 107 -8.29 12.59 10.21
C GLU A 107 -7.11 12.29 9.28
N ASP A 108 -6.62 13.32 8.58
CA ASP A 108 -5.47 13.24 7.68
C ASP A 108 -4.19 12.87 8.46
N VAL A 109 -3.95 13.56 9.59
CA VAL A 109 -2.79 13.31 10.45
C VAL A 109 -2.85 11.93 11.11
N ARG A 110 -4.03 11.46 11.52
CA ARG A 110 -4.23 10.09 12.05
C ARG A 110 -3.86 9.04 11.02
N PHE A 111 -4.36 9.18 9.80
CA PHE A 111 -4.02 8.26 8.71
C PHE A 111 -2.54 8.27 8.39
N LEU A 112 -1.91 9.45 8.24
CA LEU A 112 -0.50 9.56 7.91
C LEU A 112 0.40 9.00 9.01
N THR A 113 0.02 9.18 10.28
CA THR A 113 0.71 8.59 11.44
C THR A 113 0.67 7.06 11.39
N TRP A 114 -0.52 6.48 11.14
CA TRP A 114 -0.63 5.04 10.95
C TRP A 114 0.18 4.57 9.73
N TYR A 115 0.00 5.24 8.59
CA TYR A 115 0.57 4.84 7.30
C TYR A 115 2.09 4.80 7.34
N VAL A 116 2.73 5.85 7.86
CA VAL A 116 4.19 5.91 7.92
C VAL A 116 4.76 4.85 8.86
N ILE A 117 4.10 4.57 9.99
CA ILE A 117 4.54 3.53 10.94
C ILE A 117 4.35 2.14 10.33
N ALA A 118 3.16 1.85 9.80
CA ALA A 118 2.83 0.57 9.18
C ALA A 118 3.74 0.24 7.99
N MET A 119 4.12 1.24 7.18
CA MET A 119 4.98 1.02 6.02
C MET A 119 6.48 1.09 6.31
N SER A 120 6.88 1.60 7.48
CA SER A 120 8.29 1.78 7.84
C SER A 120 8.83 0.81 8.89
N CYS A 121 7.97 0.14 9.65
CA CYS A 121 8.34 -0.79 10.71
C CYS A 121 7.73 -2.17 10.45
N GLU A 122 8.58 -3.15 10.13
CA GLU A 122 8.15 -4.51 9.78
C GLU A 122 7.38 -5.17 10.95
N GLU A 123 7.86 -4.99 12.18
CA GLU A 123 7.26 -5.58 13.38
C GLU A 123 5.88 -4.98 13.71
N LYS A 124 5.59 -3.79 13.19
CA LYS A 124 4.32 -3.07 13.39
C LYS A 124 3.57 -2.87 12.10
N ARG A 125 3.91 -3.64 11.06
CA ARG A 125 3.31 -3.50 9.74
C ARG A 125 1.80 -3.69 9.78
N GLN A 126 1.29 -4.58 10.64
CA GLN A 126 -0.14 -4.83 10.82
C GLN A 126 -0.74 -4.08 12.03
N ILE A 127 -0.15 -2.95 12.45
CA ILE A 127 -0.69 -2.15 13.56
C ILE A 127 -2.10 -1.64 13.24
N TYR A 128 -2.98 -1.68 14.24
CA TYR A 128 -4.35 -1.21 14.12
C TYR A 128 -4.37 0.34 13.97
N PRO A 129 -5.11 0.90 12.99
CA PRO A 129 -5.16 2.35 12.78
C PRO A 129 -5.68 3.15 13.97
N HIS A 130 -6.54 2.57 14.81
CA HIS A 130 -7.04 3.21 16.04
C HIS A 130 -6.37 2.69 17.32
N ASP A 131 -5.14 2.17 17.22
CA ASP A 131 -4.33 1.89 18.41
C ASP A 131 -4.19 3.18 19.24
N GLU A 132 -4.43 3.09 20.55
CA GLU A 132 -4.47 4.27 21.44
C GLU A 132 -3.18 5.10 21.36
N LYS A 133 -2.02 4.45 21.21
CA LYS A 133 -0.73 5.15 21.16
C LYS A 133 -0.49 5.82 19.81
N ILE A 134 -1.03 5.25 18.73
CA ILE A 134 -1.03 5.89 17.41
C ILE A 134 -1.90 7.14 17.45
N MET A 135 -3.10 7.03 18.04
CA MET A 135 -4.04 8.15 18.13
C MET A 135 -3.50 9.29 19.02
N GLU A 136 -2.84 8.95 20.14
CA GLU A 136 -2.18 9.93 21.01
C GLU A 136 -1.06 10.70 20.28
N LEU A 137 -0.20 9.99 19.55
CA LEU A 137 0.86 10.61 18.75
C LEU A 137 0.28 11.50 17.65
N ALA A 138 -0.74 11.01 16.93
CA ALA A 138 -1.41 11.78 15.88
C ALA A 138 -2.05 13.06 16.43
N SER A 139 -2.69 13.00 17.60
CA SER A 139 -3.25 14.17 18.27
C SER A 139 -2.16 15.19 18.62
N CYS A 140 -1.06 14.75 19.23
CA CYS A 140 0.07 15.63 19.57
C CYS A 140 0.68 16.31 18.34
N ALA A 141 0.73 15.60 17.21
CA ALA A 141 1.25 16.13 15.95
C ALA A 141 0.27 17.11 15.31
N PHE A 142 -1.02 16.80 15.31
CA PHE A 142 -2.07 17.69 14.82
C PHE A 142 -2.09 19.01 15.60
N ASP A 143 -2.12 18.96 16.93
CA ASP A 143 -2.13 20.16 17.79
C ASP A 143 -0.93 21.08 17.49
N TYR A 144 0.23 20.47 17.20
CA TYR A 144 1.42 21.23 16.80
C TYR A 144 1.25 21.88 15.43
N LEU A 145 0.86 21.11 14.41
CA LEU A 145 0.67 21.64 13.05
C LEU A 145 -0.41 22.73 13.01
N GLU A 146 -1.51 22.53 13.73
CA GLU A 146 -2.60 23.50 13.85
C GLU A 146 -2.09 24.81 14.48
N SER A 147 -1.27 24.73 15.53
CA SER A 147 -0.73 25.91 16.20
C SER A 147 0.15 26.81 15.32
N ILE A 148 0.65 26.30 14.20
CA ILE A 148 1.52 27.02 13.27
C ILE A 148 0.90 27.20 11.88
N TYR A 149 -0.32 26.69 11.65
CA TYR A 149 -0.92 26.61 10.31
C TYR A 149 -1.06 27.97 9.64
N GLU A 150 -1.66 28.93 10.35
CA GLU A 150 -1.92 30.29 9.86
C GLU A 150 -0.64 31.10 9.60
N GLU A 151 0.46 30.76 10.27
CA GLU A 151 1.74 31.47 10.18
C GLU A 151 2.73 30.81 9.21
N ALA A 152 2.39 29.64 8.65
CA ALA A 152 3.27 28.88 7.78
C ALA A 152 3.49 29.60 6.43
N PRO A 153 4.74 29.88 6.02
CA PRO A 153 5.02 30.52 4.73
C PRO A 153 4.84 29.52 3.58
N GLU A 154 4.31 29.95 2.43
CA GLU A 154 4.22 29.09 1.22
C GLU A 154 5.59 28.49 0.88
N PRO A 155 5.75 27.15 0.86
CA PRO A 155 7.04 26.53 0.55
C PRO A 155 7.38 26.76 -0.92
N GLU A 156 8.44 27.55 -1.15
CA GLU A 156 8.89 27.88 -2.51
C GLU A 156 9.36 26.62 -3.24
N GLY A 157 8.95 26.44 -4.50
CA GLY A 157 9.39 25.32 -5.33
C GLY A 157 8.74 23.97 -5.04
N TYR A 158 7.80 23.89 -4.08
CA TYR A 158 7.15 22.62 -3.72
C TYR A 158 6.10 22.15 -4.73
N ASN A 159 5.40 23.07 -5.38
CA ASN A 159 4.34 22.78 -6.34
C ASN A 159 4.90 22.45 -7.74
N LEU A 160 5.46 21.24 -7.89
CA LEU A 160 6.04 20.75 -9.16
C LEU A 160 4.99 20.54 -10.26
N ALA A 161 3.73 20.32 -9.90
CA ALA A 161 2.62 20.13 -10.84
C ALA A 161 2.21 21.42 -11.56
N ARG A 162 2.52 22.58 -10.99
CA ARG A 162 2.05 23.89 -11.46
C ARG A 162 2.47 24.14 -12.92
N GLY A 163 1.47 24.22 -13.79
CA GLY A 163 1.66 24.54 -15.21
C GLY A 163 2.13 23.37 -16.08
N LEU A 164 2.10 22.13 -15.57
CA LEU A 164 2.43 20.94 -16.36
C LEU A 164 1.18 20.36 -17.05
N GLU A 165 1.33 20.03 -18.34
CA GLU A 165 0.34 19.33 -19.15
C GLU A 165 0.93 18.03 -19.71
N LEU A 166 0.28 16.89 -19.46
CA LEU A 166 0.79 15.56 -19.84
C LEU A 166 1.05 15.38 -21.34
N ASN A 167 0.27 16.06 -22.18
CA ASN A 167 0.35 15.93 -23.63
C ASN A 167 1.27 16.98 -24.27
N ASP A 168 1.80 17.93 -23.50
CA ASP A 168 2.72 18.95 -24.00
C ASP A 168 4.15 18.36 -24.13
N PRO A 169 4.72 18.28 -25.35
CA PRO A 169 6.09 17.82 -25.54
C PRO A 169 7.15 18.63 -24.79
N GLU A 170 6.90 19.92 -24.53
CA GLU A 170 7.83 20.80 -23.80
C GLU A 170 7.92 20.44 -22.31
N ASN A 171 6.90 19.77 -21.76
CA ASN A 171 6.81 19.42 -20.34
C ASN A 171 7.42 18.05 -20.02
N LYS A 172 7.83 17.27 -21.02
CA LYS A 172 8.28 15.87 -20.84
C LYS A 172 9.38 15.70 -19.78
N GLU A 173 10.39 16.57 -19.80
CA GLU A 173 11.50 16.51 -18.84
C GLU A 173 11.03 16.84 -17.42
N ALA A 174 10.22 17.89 -17.25
CA ALA A 174 9.65 18.26 -15.96
C ALA A 174 8.72 17.17 -15.40
N ILE A 175 7.88 16.56 -16.24
CA ILE A 175 7.00 15.44 -15.87
C ILE A 175 7.83 14.22 -15.43
N TYR A 176 8.92 13.92 -16.13
CA TYR A 176 9.83 12.84 -15.73
C TYR A 176 10.47 13.12 -14.37
N HIS A 177 10.98 14.34 -14.16
CA HIS A 177 11.54 14.74 -12.87
C HIS A 177 10.50 14.69 -11.74
N PHE A 178 9.27 15.15 -12.00
CA PHE A 178 8.18 15.08 -11.04
C PHE A 178 7.84 13.63 -10.70
N GLY A 179 7.70 12.76 -11.70
CA GLY A 179 7.47 11.32 -11.50
C GLY A 179 8.57 10.64 -10.71
N SER A 180 9.83 10.98 -10.96
CA SER A 180 10.99 10.47 -10.22
C SER A 180 10.96 10.91 -8.75
N TRP A 181 10.68 12.20 -8.49
CA TRP A 181 10.54 12.70 -7.13
C TRP A 181 9.35 12.07 -6.40
N LEU A 182 8.21 11.92 -7.08
CA LEU A 182 7.05 11.21 -6.55
C LEU A 182 7.42 9.78 -6.13
N PHE A 183 8.21 9.06 -6.92
CA PHE A 183 8.58 7.69 -6.59
C PHE A 183 9.56 7.62 -5.40
N LEU A 184 10.61 8.43 -5.41
CA LEU A 184 11.78 8.26 -4.53
C LEU A 184 11.73 9.09 -3.24
N HIS A 185 11.02 10.21 -3.24
CA HIS A 185 11.12 11.22 -2.18
C HIS A 185 9.79 11.71 -1.62
N CYS A 186 8.67 11.48 -2.31
CA CYS A 186 7.36 11.92 -1.85
C CYS A 186 6.93 11.25 -0.55
N TYR A 187 6.44 12.08 0.37
CA TYR A 187 5.99 11.70 1.70
C TYR A 187 4.86 10.65 1.68
N LEU A 188 4.01 10.68 0.65
CA LEU A 188 2.87 9.79 0.51
C LEU A 188 3.22 8.50 -0.25
N MET A 189 4.07 8.58 -1.28
CA MET A 189 4.27 7.44 -2.18
C MET A 189 5.39 6.50 -1.72
N THR A 190 6.54 7.08 -1.38
CA THR A 190 7.74 6.33 -1.05
C THR A 190 7.59 5.34 0.11
N PRO A 191 6.80 5.61 1.19
CA PRO A 191 6.66 4.64 2.29
C PRO A 191 6.17 3.27 1.82
N ALA A 192 5.17 3.19 0.94
CA ALA A 192 4.64 1.91 0.45
C ALA A 192 5.65 1.11 -0.40
N PHE A 193 6.63 1.77 -1.02
CA PHE A 193 7.73 1.12 -1.73
C PHE A 193 8.82 0.59 -0.78
N GLY A 194 8.79 0.97 0.51
CA GLY A 194 9.83 0.67 1.50
C GLY A 194 10.21 -0.80 1.59
N LEU A 195 9.23 -1.71 1.58
CA LEU A 195 9.52 -3.16 1.64
C LEU A 195 10.26 -3.64 0.38
N THR A 196 9.83 -3.20 -0.80
CA THR A 196 10.51 -3.54 -2.07
C THR A 196 11.92 -2.94 -2.10
N LEU A 197 12.09 -1.71 -1.60
CA LEU A 197 13.41 -1.09 -1.49
C LEU A 197 14.32 -1.90 -0.55
N THR A 198 13.82 -2.36 0.59
CA THR A 198 14.57 -3.23 1.51
C THR A 198 14.96 -4.55 0.85
N GLU A 199 14.07 -5.18 0.09
CA GLU A 199 14.37 -6.39 -0.70
C GLU A 199 15.50 -6.13 -1.72
N ILE A 200 15.42 -5.02 -2.47
CA ILE A 200 16.46 -4.61 -3.43
C ILE A 200 17.80 -4.37 -2.72
N MET A 201 17.78 -3.64 -1.60
CA MET A 201 18.97 -3.32 -0.81
C MET A 201 19.54 -4.52 -0.04
N SER A 202 18.82 -5.63 0.04
CA SER A 202 19.28 -6.86 0.68
C SER A 202 19.82 -7.87 -0.31
N ASP A 203 19.68 -7.64 -1.62
CA ASP A 203 20.19 -8.51 -2.68
C ASP A 203 21.72 -8.43 -2.77
N PRO A 204 22.46 -9.51 -2.43
CA PRO A 204 23.92 -9.50 -2.50
C PRO A 204 24.46 -9.27 -3.92
N GLU A 205 23.74 -9.71 -4.96
CA GLU A 205 24.17 -9.53 -6.34
C GLU A 205 24.13 -8.07 -6.79
N LEU A 206 23.24 -7.27 -6.17
CA LEU A 206 23.16 -5.83 -6.40
C LEU A 206 24.13 -5.07 -5.51
N MET A 207 24.21 -5.41 -4.22
CA MET A 207 24.96 -4.64 -3.23
C MET A 207 26.47 -4.90 -3.22
N GLN A 208 26.90 -6.09 -3.66
CA GLN A 208 28.33 -6.45 -3.73
C GLN A 208 28.90 -6.33 -5.14
N SER A 209 28.09 -5.84 -6.10
CA SER A 209 28.54 -5.61 -7.47
C SER A 209 29.43 -4.37 -7.51
N ASP A 210 30.65 -4.51 -8.03
CA ASP A 210 31.52 -3.37 -8.39
C ASP A 210 30.89 -2.48 -9.49
N ASP A 211 29.88 -3.01 -10.18
CA ASP A 211 29.11 -2.31 -11.19
C ASP A 211 27.89 -1.62 -10.58
N VAL A 212 28.08 -0.33 -10.25
CA VAL A 212 27.05 0.58 -9.70
C VAL A 212 25.86 0.77 -10.64
N THR A 213 25.99 0.47 -11.93
CA THR A 213 24.90 0.63 -12.90
C THR A 213 23.79 -0.40 -12.68
N LYS A 214 24.08 -1.56 -12.06
CA LYS A 214 23.05 -2.57 -11.78
C LYS A 214 21.99 -2.07 -10.81
N LEU A 215 22.43 -1.46 -9.71
CA LEU A 215 21.51 -0.89 -8.72
C LEU A 215 20.70 0.24 -9.35
N HIS A 216 21.36 1.13 -10.11
CA HIS A 216 20.71 2.20 -10.85
C HIS A 216 19.63 1.66 -11.80
N ASN A 217 19.97 0.70 -12.65
CA ASN A 217 19.03 0.08 -13.60
C ASN A 217 17.88 -0.65 -12.89
N ARG A 218 18.14 -1.27 -11.74
CA ARG A 218 17.09 -1.92 -10.92
C ARG A 218 16.11 -0.89 -10.36
N MET A 219 16.61 0.26 -9.90
CA MET A 219 15.78 1.36 -9.39
C MET A 219 14.97 2.02 -10.52
N GLU A 220 15.59 2.27 -11.68
CA GLU A 220 14.87 2.77 -12.86
C GLU A 220 13.75 1.83 -13.30
N ARG A 221 14.01 0.51 -13.31
CA ARG A 221 12.97 -0.48 -13.61
C ARG A 221 11.82 -0.41 -12.61
N SER A 222 12.12 -0.34 -11.31
CA SER A 222 11.08 -0.20 -10.28
C SER A 222 10.20 1.03 -10.50
N MET A 223 10.80 2.18 -10.81
CA MET A 223 10.04 3.40 -11.08
C MET A 223 9.08 3.24 -12.28
N MET A 224 9.45 2.44 -13.27
CA MET A 224 8.65 2.21 -14.48
C MET A 224 7.61 1.09 -14.33
N GLU A 225 7.92 0.05 -13.56
CA GLU A 225 7.18 -1.22 -13.56
C GLU A 225 6.48 -1.54 -12.23
N ASP A 226 6.88 -0.92 -11.12
CA ASP A 226 6.29 -1.21 -9.81
C ASP A 226 5.24 -0.15 -9.45
N PRO A 227 4.10 -0.55 -8.87
CA PRO A 227 3.17 0.40 -8.27
C PRO A 227 3.77 0.96 -6.97
N THR A 228 3.29 2.14 -6.59
CA THR A 228 3.71 2.82 -5.36
C THR A 228 2.55 3.57 -4.70
N GLY A 229 2.81 4.06 -3.49
CA GLY A 229 1.85 4.77 -2.66
C GLY A 229 0.68 3.91 -2.17
N PRO A 230 -0.20 4.50 -1.35
CA PRO A 230 -1.25 3.77 -0.65
C PRO A 230 -2.32 3.18 -1.60
N LEU A 231 -2.44 3.69 -2.83
CA LEU A 231 -3.42 3.21 -3.83
C LEU A 231 -2.85 2.17 -4.80
N ALA A 232 -1.56 1.84 -4.69
CA ALA A 232 -0.84 0.95 -5.59
C ALA A 232 -0.98 1.35 -7.07
N PHE A 233 -0.86 2.65 -7.37
CA PHE A 233 -0.81 3.17 -8.74
C PHE A 233 0.61 3.22 -9.26
N PHE A 234 0.78 3.06 -10.57
CA PHE A 234 2.05 3.30 -11.25
C PHE A 234 2.32 4.81 -11.33
N ILE A 235 3.57 5.23 -11.53
CA ILE A 235 3.89 6.67 -11.65
C ILE A 235 3.11 7.39 -12.75
N PRO A 236 2.92 6.83 -13.96
CA PRO A 236 2.07 7.47 -14.97
C PRO A 236 0.61 7.67 -14.53
N GLU A 237 0.10 6.74 -13.72
CA GLU A 237 -1.25 6.79 -13.16
C GLU A 237 -1.37 7.86 -12.06
N TRP A 238 -0.37 7.98 -11.19
CA TRP A 238 -0.27 9.06 -10.21
C TRP A 238 -0.15 10.44 -10.88
N LEU A 239 0.68 10.56 -11.92
CA LEU A 239 0.81 11.81 -12.68
C LEU A 239 -0.51 12.18 -13.38
N GLN A 240 -1.22 11.21 -13.95
CA GLN A 240 -2.56 11.43 -14.52
C GLN A 240 -3.57 11.87 -13.46
N LEU A 241 -3.55 11.26 -12.29
CA LEU A 241 -4.43 11.64 -11.20
C LEU A 241 -4.13 13.07 -10.72
N ILE A 242 -2.86 13.42 -10.53
CA ILE A 242 -2.45 14.73 -10.01
C ILE A 242 -2.66 15.85 -11.03
N LEU A 243 -2.30 15.63 -12.29
CA LEU A 243 -2.34 16.68 -13.32
C LEU A 243 -3.70 16.82 -14.00
N GLU A 244 -4.47 15.74 -14.13
CA GLU A 244 -5.75 15.75 -14.85
C GLU A 244 -6.95 15.40 -13.97
N GLY A 245 -6.73 15.01 -12.71
CA GLY A 245 -7.81 14.58 -11.82
C GLY A 245 -8.49 13.28 -12.28
N LYS A 246 -7.79 12.42 -13.03
CA LYS A 246 -8.39 11.18 -13.60
C LYS A 246 -7.88 9.93 -12.90
N LEU A 247 -8.82 9.08 -12.48
CA LEU A 247 -8.49 7.75 -11.97
C LEU A 247 -7.98 6.84 -13.08
N PRO A 248 -7.07 5.90 -12.77
CA PRO A 248 -6.61 4.90 -13.72
C PRO A 248 -7.78 4.05 -14.24
N SER A 249 -7.83 3.86 -15.55
CA SER A 249 -8.78 2.92 -16.16
C SER A 249 -8.35 1.48 -15.90
N GLU A 250 -9.31 0.59 -15.62
CA GLU A 250 -9.01 -0.84 -15.59
C GLU A 250 -8.49 -1.32 -16.95
N ARG A 251 -7.39 -2.08 -16.92
CA ARG A 251 -6.88 -2.74 -18.12
C ARG A 251 -7.84 -3.86 -18.53
N VAL A 252 -8.69 -3.59 -19.52
CA VAL A 252 -9.53 -4.60 -20.15
C VAL A 252 -8.62 -5.51 -20.97
N SER A 253 -8.42 -6.75 -20.52
CA SER A 253 -7.70 -7.75 -21.33
C SER A 253 -8.54 -8.12 -22.55
N ASP A 254 -7.97 -7.96 -23.75
CA ASP A 254 -8.55 -8.38 -25.04
C ASP A 254 -8.45 -9.90 -25.27
N LYS A 255 -7.84 -10.64 -24.33
CA LYS A 255 -7.78 -12.09 -24.41
C LYS A 255 -9.18 -12.67 -24.17
N GLY A 256 -9.59 -13.60 -25.04
CA GLY A 256 -10.82 -14.37 -24.88
C GLY A 256 -10.84 -15.21 -23.60
N VAL A 257 -11.94 -15.94 -23.39
CA VAL A 257 -12.11 -16.79 -22.19
C VAL A 257 -11.01 -17.84 -22.12
N HIS A 258 -10.36 -17.95 -20.97
CA HIS A 258 -9.28 -18.90 -20.72
C HIS A 258 -9.82 -20.34 -20.77
N PRO A 259 -9.15 -21.29 -21.46
CA PRO A 259 -9.65 -22.66 -21.61
C PRO A 259 -9.92 -23.41 -20.29
N TYR A 260 -9.16 -23.09 -19.23
CA TYR A 260 -9.41 -23.64 -17.90
C TYR A 260 -10.72 -23.17 -17.27
N TYR A 261 -11.23 -21.98 -17.65
CA TYR A 261 -12.49 -21.45 -17.12
C TYR A 261 -13.66 -22.38 -17.43
N GLU A 262 -13.90 -22.67 -18.70
CA GLU A 262 -15.04 -23.50 -19.11
C GLU A 262 -14.94 -24.91 -18.53
N LYS A 263 -13.75 -25.53 -18.58
CA LYS A 263 -13.53 -26.86 -18.01
C LYS A 263 -13.80 -26.91 -16.51
N PHE A 264 -13.33 -25.91 -15.76
CA PHE A 264 -13.52 -25.85 -14.32
C PHE A 264 -14.99 -25.66 -13.94
N ILE A 265 -15.70 -24.79 -14.66
CA ILE A 265 -17.13 -24.55 -14.45
C ILE A 265 -17.93 -25.83 -14.69
N VAL A 266 -17.63 -26.58 -15.75
CA VAL A 266 -18.26 -27.87 -16.01
C VAL A 266 -17.93 -28.89 -14.92
N ALA A 267 -16.65 -29.00 -14.53
CA ALA A 267 -16.17 -29.95 -13.52
C ALA A 267 -16.77 -29.73 -12.13
N THR A 268 -17.12 -28.49 -11.78
CA THR A 268 -17.63 -28.11 -10.45
C THR A 268 -19.13 -27.86 -10.42
N GLY A 269 -19.85 -28.16 -11.51
CA GLY A 269 -21.29 -27.98 -11.58
C GLY A 269 -21.74 -26.52 -11.55
N GLY A 270 -20.94 -25.62 -12.15
CA GLY A 270 -21.25 -24.20 -12.27
C GLY A 270 -20.47 -23.28 -11.33
N LYS A 271 -19.65 -23.82 -10.42
CA LYS A 271 -18.93 -23.03 -9.42
C LYS A 271 -17.62 -22.47 -9.98
N ARG A 272 -17.21 -21.31 -9.47
CA ARG A 272 -15.93 -20.68 -9.83
C ARG A 272 -14.79 -21.06 -8.88
N ILE A 273 -15.11 -21.60 -7.72
CA ILE A 273 -14.19 -21.91 -6.63
C ILE A 273 -14.35 -23.35 -6.17
N GLN A 274 -13.27 -23.98 -5.72
CA GLN A 274 -13.27 -25.31 -5.13
C GLN A 274 -12.18 -25.43 -4.06
N TYR A 275 -12.43 -26.27 -3.06
CA TYR A 275 -11.56 -26.48 -1.90
C TYR A 275 -11.02 -27.91 -1.87
N PHE A 276 -9.75 -28.07 -1.49
CA PHE A 276 -9.09 -29.37 -1.38
C PHE A 276 -8.31 -29.46 -0.08
N LYS A 277 -8.46 -30.57 0.64
CA LYS A 277 -7.80 -30.74 1.94
C LYS A 277 -6.28 -30.87 1.79
N ASP A 278 -5.85 -31.57 0.76
CA ASP A 278 -4.44 -31.86 0.51
C ASP A 278 -4.12 -31.87 -0.99
N TYR A 279 -2.82 -32.00 -1.28
CA TYR A 279 -2.31 -31.98 -2.65
C TYR A 279 -2.80 -33.18 -3.47
N GLU A 280 -3.03 -34.34 -2.83
CA GLU A 280 -3.49 -35.54 -3.54
C GLU A 280 -4.91 -35.35 -4.07
N GLU A 281 -5.80 -34.79 -3.27
CA GLU A 281 -7.17 -34.43 -3.69
C GLU A 281 -7.15 -33.41 -4.84
N MET A 282 -6.34 -32.36 -4.71
CA MET A 282 -6.22 -31.31 -5.74
C MET A 282 -5.64 -31.88 -7.06
N ASN A 283 -4.55 -32.64 -7.00
CA ASN A 283 -3.92 -33.22 -8.18
C ASN A 283 -4.86 -34.22 -8.87
N ARG A 284 -5.61 -35.01 -8.10
CA ARG A 284 -6.65 -35.91 -8.63
C ARG A 284 -7.74 -35.14 -9.36
N PHE A 285 -8.19 -34.01 -8.82
CA PHE A 285 -9.15 -33.15 -9.52
C PHE A 285 -8.59 -32.61 -10.84
N PHE A 286 -7.34 -32.17 -10.89
CA PHE A 286 -6.71 -31.72 -12.13
C PHE A 286 -6.65 -32.84 -13.20
N ILE A 287 -6.33 -34.07 -12.79
CA ILE A 287 -6.27 -35.20 -13.72
C ILE A 287 -7.67 -35.63 -14.16
N ASP A 288 -8.52 -35.99 -13.19
CA ASP A 288 -9.78 -36.68 -13.46
C ASP A 288 -10.88 -35.74 -13.96
N SER A 289 -10.91 -34.50 -13.45
CA SER A 289 -11.97 -33.53 -13.75
C SER A 289 -11.56 -32.48 -14.78
N MET A 290 -10.30 -32.01 -14.74
CA MET A 290 -9.78 -31.02 -15.70
C MET A 290 -9.13 -31.65 -16.94
N GLY A 291 -8.90 -32.97 -16.92
CA GLY A 291 -8.33 -33.73 -18.04
C GLY A 291 -6.85 -33.47 -18.27
N TRP A 292 -6.10 -33.18 -17.21
CA TRP A 292 -4.65 -33.01 -17.28
C TRP A 292 -3.95 -34.37 -17.38
N ASP A 293 -2.65 -34.36 -17.72
CA ASP A 293 -1.90 -35.58 -17.98
C ASP A 293 -1.93 -36.55 -16.79
N LYS A 294 -2.27 -37.81 -17.09
CA LYS A 294 -2.32 -38.89 -16.10
C LYS A 294 -0.92 -39.24 -15.61
N ASN A 295 -0.82 -39.67 -14.36
CA ASN A 295 0.43 -40.08 -13.69
C ASN A 295 1.49 -38.96 -13.59
N GLN A 296 1.07 -37.69 -13.65
CA GLN A 296 1.94 -36.55 -13.39
C GLN A 296 1.62 -35.92 -12.03
N GLU A 297 2.65 -35.32 -11.43
CA GLU A 297 2.51 -34.43 -10.27
C GLU A 297 2.40 -32.99 -10.78
N HIS A 298 1.19 -32.44 -10.79
CA HIS A 298 0.92 -31.10 -11.28
C HIS A 298 1.12 -30.06 -10.18
N LEU A 299 1.88 -29.00 -10.48
CA LEU A 299 2.29 -27.98 -9.49
C LEU A 299 3.08 -28.60 -8.31
N PRO A 300 4.17 -29.35 -8.55
CA PRO A 300 4.87 -30.12 -7.51
C PRO A 300 5.44 -29.25 -6.38
N VAL A 301 5.61 -27.95 -6.61
CA VAL A 301 6.01 -26.97 -5.58
C VAL A 301 5.00 -26.84 -4.43
N LEU A 302 3.76 -27.31 -4.62
CA LEU A 302 2.67 -27.27 -3.63
C LEU A 302 2.54 -28.58 -2.84
N LYS A 303 3.37 -29.59 -3.08
CA LYS A 303 3.18 -30.95 -2.53
C LYS A 303 3.19 -31.02 -0.99
N ASN A 304 3.90 -30.10 -0.35
CA ASN A 304 4.03 -30.04 1.11
C ASN A 304 3.02 -29.10 1.77
N ASP A 305 2.11 -28.52 1.00
CA ASP A 305 1.07 -27.62 1.49
C ASP A 305 -0.28 -28.35 1.61
N CYS A 306 -1.24 -27.72 2.30
CA CYS A 306 -2.60 -28.24 2.48
C CYS A 306 -3.65 -27.13 2.36
N ASP A 307 -4.92 -27.47 2.58
CA ASP A 307 -6.05 -26.52 2.66
C ASP A 307 -6.09 -25.58 1.44
N PHE A 308 -6.11 -26.15 0.25
CA PHE A 308 -6.05 -25.43 -1.01
C PHE A 308 -7.39 -24.81 -1.40
N VAL A 309 -7.29 -23.65 -2.04
CA VAL A 309 -8.40 -23.00 -2.74
C VAL A 309 -7.99 -22.85 -4.20
N VAL A 310 -8.85 -23.34 -5.11
CA VAL A 310 -8.70 -23.11 -6.54
C VAL A 310 -9.84 -22.25 -7.02
N LEU A 311 -9.51 -21.06 -7.54
CA LEU A 311 -10.46 -20.12 -8.16
C LEU A 311 -10.18 -20.04 -9.66
N VAL A 312 -11.22 -19.93 -10.47
CA VAL A 312 -11.07 -19.66 -11.90
C VAL A 312 -11.57 -18.26 -12.28
N ASN A 313 -10.69 -17.53 -12.97
CA ASN A 313 -10.96 -16.22 -13.57
C ASN A 313 -11.13 -16.40 -15.09
N PRO A 314 -12.20 -15.83 -15.70
CA PRO A 314 -12.44 -15.96 -17.14
C PRO A 314 -11.28 -15.49 -18.02
N ARG A 315 -10.50 -14.49 -17.59
CA ARG A 315 -9.43 -13.88 -18.39
C ARG A 315 -8.03 -14.27 -17.93
N ARG A 316 -7.85 -14.52 -16.63
CA ARG A 316 -6.55 -14.85 -16.02
C ARG A 316 -6.30 -16.35 -15.86
N GLY A 317 -7.35 -17.17 -16.01
CA GLY A 317 -7.23 -18.62 -15.89
C GLY A 317 -7.37 -19.09 -14.44
N MET A 318 -6.60 -20.10 -14.06
CA MET A 318 -6.74 -20.77 -12.77
C MET A 318 -5.76 -20.19 -11.75
N LEU A 319 -6.26 -19.88 -10.56
CA LEU A 319 -5.53 -19.33 -9.43
C LEU A 319 -5.57 -20.35 -8.30
N VAL A 320 -4.43 -20.58 -7.65
CA VAL A 320 -4.30 -21.55 -6.55
C VAL A 320 -3.75 -20.83 -5.33
N ALA A 321 -4.45 -20.93 -4.21
CA ALA A 321 -3.96 -20.52 -2.90
C ALA A 321 -3.75 -21.76 -2.02
N ARG A 322 -2.66 -21.76 -1.27
CA ARG A 322 -2.27 -22.80 -0.31
C ARG A 322 -2.51 -22.32 1.11
N ASN A 323 -2.81 -23.24 2.02
CA ASN A 323 -3.05 -22.95 3.44
C ASN A 323 -4.12 -21.86 3.63
N ALA A 324 -5.14 -21.86 2.77
CA ALA A 324 -6.09 -20.76 2.62
C ALA A 324 -7.55 -21.18 2.84
N ALA A 325 -7.92 -22.42 2.53
CA ALA A 325 -9.31 -22.87 2.58
C ALA A 325 -9.92 -22.71 3.99
N ARG A 326 -9.13 -22.94 5.05
CA ARG A 326 -9.60 -22.77 6.43
C ARG A 326 -10.03 -21.34 6.78
N CYS A 327 -9.64 -20.34 5.99
CA CYS A 327 -10.03 -18.94 6.18
C CYS A 327 -11.32 -18.54 5.44
N ILE A 328 -11.78 -19.32 4.47
CA ILE A 328 -12.89 -18.93 3.57
C ILE A 328 -14.22 -19.45 4.11
N ALA A 329 -15.06 -18.56 4.63
CA ALA A 329 -16.39 -18.86 5.18
C ALA A 329 -17.48 -19.06 4.10
N ASP A 330 -17.13 -19.73 2.99
CA ASP A 330 -18.08 -20.17 1.99
C ASP A 330 -18.96 -21.31 2.58
N PRO A 331 -20.30 -21.23 2.51
CA PRO A 331 -21.18 -22.30 2.97
C PRO A 331 -20.87 -23.69 2.39
N ASP A 332 -20.27 -23.75 1.21
CA ASP A 332 -19.89 -25.00 0.54
C ASP A 332 -18.47 -25.47 0.91
N ASN A 333 -17.73 -24.72 1.73
CA ASN A 333 -16.38 -25.08 2.14
C ASN A 333 -16.38 -25.89 3.45
N PRO A 334 -16.12 -27.22 3.40
CA PRO A 334 -16.09 -28.04 4.60
C PRO A 334 -14.85 -27.83 5.48
N LEU A 335 -13.85 -27.07 4.99
CA LEU A 335 -12.57 -26.87 5.67
C LEU A 335 -12.55 -25.60 6.53
N TYR A 336 -13.56 -24.72 6.42
CA TYR A 336 -13.59 -23.47 7.16
C TYR A 336 -13.44 -23.69 8.67
N ASP A 337 -12.51 -22.96 9.27
CA ASP A 337 -12.23 -22.97 10.70
C ASP A 337 -12.12 -21.54 11.17
N ARG A 338 -13.15 -21.08 11.88
CA ARG A 338 -13.23 -19.71 12.39
C ARG A 338 -12.02 -19.30 13.23
N GLY A 339 -11.53 -20.19 14.09
CA GLY A 339 -10.38 -19.88 14.95
C GLY A 339 -9.09 -19.73 14.14
N TYR A 340 -8.92 -20.55 13.11
CA TYR A 340 -7.82 -20.41 12.15
C TYR A 340 -7.97 -19.14 11.32
N ALA A 341 -9.15 -18.88 10.76
CA ALA A 341 -9.47 -17.69 9.99
C ALA A 341 -9.13 -16.41 10.77
N ARG A 342 -9.53 -16.35 12.04
CA ARG A 342 -9.26 -15.21 12.93
C ARG A 342 -7.78 -14.87 13.08
N ARG A 343 -6.89 -15.86 12.94
CA ARG A 343 -5.44 -15.66 13.06
C ARG A 343 -4.72 -15.43 11.73
N ASN A 344 -5.33 -15.80 10.60
CA ASN A 344 -4.63 -15.92 9.31
C ASN A 344 -5.31 -15.18 8.15
N ALA A 345 -6.59 -14.82 8.26
CA ALA A 345 -7.33 -14.23 7.15
C ALA A 345 -6.84 -12.81 6.80
N PHE A 346 -6.37 -12.05 7.79
CA PHE A 346 -5.83 -10.71 7.55
C PHE A 346 -4.53 -10.72 6.74
N ASP A 347 -3.77 -11.82 6.78
CA ASP A 347 -2.56 -11.98 5.97
C ASP A 347 -2.88 -12.04 4.47
N PHE A 348 -4.11 -12.38 4.08
CA PHE A 348 -4.51 -12.34 2.66
C PHE A 348 -4.49 -10.92 2.10
N LEU A 349 -4.71 -9.90 2.95
CA LEU A 349 -4.69 -8.49 2.58
C LEU A 349 -3.30 -7.87 2.72
N THR A 350 -2.40 -8.47 3.51
CA THR A 350 -1.20 -7.78 3.97
C THR A 350 0.11 -8.47 3.65
N VAL A 351 0.11 -9.81 3.48
CA VAL A 351 1.32 -10.59 3.19
C VAL A 351 1.41 -10.87 1.69
N ARG A 352 2.47 -10.36 1.07
CA ARG A 352 2.78 -10.54 -0.36
C ARG A 352 2.83 -12.02 -0.75
N GLY A 353 2.15 -12.38 -1.83
CA GLY A 353 2.10 -13.76 -2.33
C GLY A 353 1.34 -14.76 -1.45
N ARG A 354 0.67 -14.31 -0.36
CA ARG A 354 -0.08 -15.20 0.54
C ARG A 354 -1.32 -15.78 -0.12
N CYS A 355 -2.08 -14.93 -0.81
CA CYS A 355 -3.29 -15.30 -1.53
C CYS A 355 -3.40 -14.43 -2.81
N PRO A 356 -3.78 -14.99 -3.97
CA PRO A 356 -3.99 -14.19 -5.18
C PRO A 356 -5.04 -13.10 -4.97
N ALA A 357 -4.78 -11.87 -5.41
CA ALA A 357 -5.65 -10.71 -5.18
C ALA A 357 -7.07 -10.92 -5.71
N ASP A 358 -7.22 -11.53 -6.89
CA ASP A 358 -8.52 -11.91 -7.47
C ASP A 358 -9.33 -12.84 -6.55
N LEU A 359 -8.65 -13.74 -5.84
CA LEU A 359 -9.29 -14.66 -4.90
C LEU A 359 -9.77 -13.90 -3.67
N VAL A 360 -8.93 -13.01 -3.14
CA VAL A 360 -9.29 -12.16 -2.02
C VAL A 360 -10.50 -11.29 -2.35
N LYS A 361 -10.49 -10.61 -3.52
CA LYS A 361 -11.63 -9.84 -4.04
C LYS A 361 -12.89 -10.68 -4.14
N PHE A 362 -12.79 -11.85 -4.77
CA PHE A 362 -13.93 -12.76 -4.90
C PHE A 362 -14.48 -13.21 -3.54
N ALA A 363 -13.62 -13.46 -2.55
CA ALA A 363 -14.05 -13.83 -1.21
C ALA A 363 -14.74 -12.67 -0.47
N PHE A 364 -14.27 -11.43 -0.59
CA PHE A 364 -14.94 -10.25 -0.02
C PHE A 364 -16.27 -9.94 -0.72
N GLU A 365 -16.35 -10.06 -2.05
CA GLU A 365 -17.60 -9.90 -2.82
C GLU A 365 -18.71 -10.86 -2.35
N ASN A 366 -18.33 -12.02 -1.80
CA ASN A 366 -19.27 -13.01 -1.27
C ASN A 366 -19.36 -13.01 0.26
N HIS A 367 -18.72 -12.06 0.96
CA HIS A 367 -18.66 -11.96 2.42
C HIS A 367 -18.08 -13.23 3.11
N TRP A 368 -17.09 -13.87 2.48
CA TRP A 368 -16.46 -15.10 2.97
C TRP A 368 -15.18 -14.89 3.79
N LEU A 369 -14.83 -13.65 4.12
CA LEU A 369 -13.70 -13.33 5.02
C LEU A 369 -14.14 -12.59 6.29
N PRO A 370 -15.21 -13.02 7.00
CA PRO A 370 -15.80 -12.26 8.11
C PRO A 370 -14.89 -12.17 9.35
N ASP A 371 -13.86 -13.02 9.44
CA ASP A 371 -12.93 -13.08 10.56
C ASP A 371 -11.64 -12.30 10.32
N ALA A 372 -11.44 -11.72 9.13
CA ALA A 372 -10.29 -10.87 8.84
C ALA A 372 -10.36 -9.59 9.69
N VAL A 373 -9.38 -9.41 10.58
CA VAL A 373 -9.24 -8.26 11.47
C VAL A 373 -7.78 -7.89 11.65
N PHE A 374 -7.53 -6.65 12.01
CA PHE A 374 -6.21 -6.27 12.53
C PHE A 374 -5.85 -7.12 13.76
N PRO A 375 -4.62 -7.65 13.85
CA PRO A 375 -4.18 -8.44 14.99
C PRO A 375 -4.43 -7.72 16.33
N GLY A 376 -4.96 -8.46 17.31
CA GLY A 376 -5.24 -7.93 18.65
C GLY A 376 -6.56 -7.17 18.78
N THR A 377 -7.37 -7.11 17.73
CA THR A 377 -8.68 -6.43 17.74
C THR A 377 -9.82 -7.39 17.44
N ASP A 378 -11.06 -6.91 17.67
CA ASP A 378 -12.26 -7.59 17.20
C ASP A 378 -13.00 -6.88 16.04
N ASP A 379 -12.43 -5.81 15.51
CA ASP A 379 -13.06 -4.90 14.55
C ASP A 379 -13.00 -5.41 13.11
N ASN A 380 -13.97 -6.26 12.75
CA ASN A 380 -14.12 -6.74 11.38
C ASN A 380 -14.74 -5.70 10.45
N SER A 381 -15.51 -4.75 10.98
CA SER A 381 -16.16 -3.71 10.18
C SER A 381 -15.15 -2.80 9.50
N LEU A 382 -14.06 -2.47 10.19
CA LEU A 382 -13.00 -1.65 9.61
C LEU A 382 -12.31 -2.36 8.46
N VAL A 383 -12.02 -3.66 8.59
CA VAL A 383 -11.42 -4.45 7.50
C VAL A 383 -12.41 -4.62 6.36
N GLU A 384 -13.67 -4.97 6.62
CA GLU A 384 -14.69 -5.14 5.57
C GLU A 384 -14.87 -3.86 4.74
N ARG A 385 -14.91 -2.69 5.39
CA ARG A 385 -15.07 -1.40 4.70
C ARG A 385 -13.83 -0.97 3.92
N ASN A 386 -12.63 -1.36 4.35
CA ASN A 386 -11.36 -0.87 3.79
C ASN A 386 -10.55 -1.97 3.08
N HIS A 387 -11.10 -3.16 2.83
CA HIS A 387 -10.33 -4.33 2.38
C HIS A 387 -9.55 -4.07 1.08
N ASP A 388 -10.16 -3.43 0.08
CA ASP A 388 -9.49 -3.13 -1.20
C ASP A 388 -8.34 -2.12 -1.01
N PHE A 389 -8.56 -1.09 -0.18
CA PHE A 389 -7.52 -0.14 0.19
C PHE A 389 -6.36 -0.82 0.92
N ILE A 390 -6.65 -1.66 1.93
CA ILE A 390 -5.63 -2.40 2.68
C ILE A 390 -4.83 -3.28 1.71
N ALA A 391 -5.51 -4.03 0.84
CA ALA A 391 -4.86 -4.90 -0.13
C ALA A 391 -3.93 -4.11 -1.07
N ARG A 392 -4.37 -2.97 -1.60
CA ARG A 392 -3.52 -2.08 -2.42
C ARG A 392 -2.29 -1.62 -1.64
N CYS A 393 -2.53 -0.99 -0.50
CA CYS A 393 -1.48 -0.37 0.30
C CYS A 393 -0.39 -1.38 0.69
N TYR A 394 -0.77 -2.60 1.06
CA TYR A 394 0.18 -3.60 1.55
C TYR A 394 0.78 -4.50 0.46
N LEU A 395 -0.01 -4.92 -0.52
CA LEU A 395 0.41 -5.92 -1.50
C LEU A 395 1.12 -5.29 -2.70
N GLN A 396 0.85 -4.01 -3.01
CA GLN A 396 1.50 -3.27 -4.10
C GLN A 396 1.48 -4.07 -5.42
N GLN A 397 2.63 -4.51 -5.94
CA GLN A 397 2.71 -5.30 -7.17
C GLN A 397 1.80 -6.55 -7.12
N TYR A 398 1.73 -7.23 -5.97
CA TYR A 398 0.92 -8.44 -5.80
C TYR A 398 -0.59 -8.18 -5.81
N TYR A 399 -1.01 -6.91 -5.67
CA TYR A 399 -2.40 -6.50 -5.91
C TYR A 399 -2.68 -6.26 -7.40
N ARG A 400 -1.68 -5.75 -8.13
CA ARG A 400 -1.77 -5.37 -9.55
C ARG A 400 -1.53 -6.55 -10.51
N ASP A 401 -0.87 -7.61 -10.06
CA ASP A 401 -0.60 -8.86 -10.80
C ASP A 401 -1.86 -9.52 -11.36
#